data_AF-A0A4R3LAL8-F1
#
_entry.id   AF-A0A4R3LAL8-F1
#
_cell.length_a   1.000
_cell.length_b   1.000
_cell.length_c   1.000
_cell.angle_alpha   90.00
_cell.angle_beta   90.00
_cell.angle_gamma   90.00
#
_symmetry.space_group_name_H-M   'P 1'
#
loop_
_entity.id
_entity.type
_entity.pdbx_description
1 polymer ?
#
loop_
_entity_poly.entity_id
_entity_poly.type
_entity_poly.pdbx_seq_one_letter_code
_entity_poly.pdbx_strand_id
1 'polypeptide(L)'
;MLWRLTHGEPALLAIQTDPDTRRAADLARAVSRDCHKMKAFVRFRIVPAADERYIAWFEPEHHIVDRVAPFFARRFNGMDWTLVTPERSVRWNGDILQFGPGGNRQDAPADDDAEPLWQVYFAHIFNPARLNPRLMQKEMPRRYWKNLPEAQQIPTLMRDADARVRAMLEREAQAPRRRLPRRAD
;
A
#
# COMPACT_ATOMS: atom_id res chain seq x y z
N MET A 1 -25.75 14.45 11.88
CA MET A 1 -24.73 15.49 11.56
C MET A 1 -25.23 16.64 10.70
N LEU A 2 -25.53 16.48 9.40
CA LEU A 2 -25.87 17.62 8.52
C LEU A 2 -27.00 18.49 9.06
N TRP A 3 -28.08 17.88 9.53
CA TRP A 3 -29.20 18.59 10.16
C TRP A 3 -28.76 19.42 11.38
N ARG A 4 -27.94 18.85 12.27
CA ARG A 4 -27.41 19.54 13.47
C ARG A 4 -26.53 20.74 13.09
N LEU A 5 -25.68 20.57 12.08
CA LEU A 5 -24.84 21.64 11.54
C LEU A 5 -25.66 22.81 11.00
N THR A 6 -26.82 22.53 10.39
CA THR A 6 -27.67 23.56 9.78
C THR A 6 -28.76 24.12 10.71
N HIS A 7 -29.00 23.50 11.88
CA HIS A 7 -30.11 23.84 12.77
C HIS A 7 -29.70 24.05 14.24
N GLY A 8 -28.52 24.63 14.48
CA GLY A 8 -28.16 25.14 15.82
C GLY A 8 -26.78 24.73 16.34
N GLU A 9 -26.08 23.84 15.66
CA GLU A 9 -24.74 23.39 16.07
C GLU A 9 -23.68 23.60 14.97
N PRO A 10 -23.42 24.84 14.52
CA PRO A 10 -22.47 25.11 13.42
C PRO A 10 -21.03 24.70 13.76
N ALA A 11 -20.67 24.66 15.04
CA ALA A 11 -19.36 24.25 15.53
C ALA A 11 -19.24 22.74 15.79
N LEU A 12 -20.25 21.91 15.45
CA LEU A 12 -20.28 20.47 15.77
C LEU A 12 -19.00 19.72 15.33
N LEU A 13 -18.45 20.05 14.16
CA LEU A 13 -17.23 19.40 13.65
C LEU A 13 -15.97 19.71 14.48
N ALA A 14 -15.97 20.79 15.27
CA ALA A 14 -14.87 21.13 16.17
C ALA A 14 -14.92 20.32 17.49
N ILE A 15 -16.09 19.78 17.85
CA ILE A 15 -16.31 19.04 19.10
C ILE A 15 -15.89 17.57 18.91
N GLN A 16 -14.62 17.27 19.18
CA GLN A 16 -14.04 15.93 18.98
C GLN A 16 -14.61 14.85 19.93
N THR A 17 -15.23 15.27 21.03
CA THR A 17 -15.88 14.37 21.99
C THR A 17 -17.30 13.99 21.57
N ASP A 18 -17.91 14.74 20.64
CA ASP A 18 -19.23 14.42 20.13
C ASP A 18 -19.24 13.03 19.44
N PRO A 19 -20.21 12.15 19.75
CA PRO A 19 -20.25 10.80 19.20
C PRO A 19 -20.33 10.76 17.66
N ASP A 20 -21.07 11.67 17.03
CA ASP A 20 -21.21 11.71 15.58
C ASP A 20 -19.90 12.16 14.92
N THR A 21 -19.29 13.23 15.44
CA THR A 21 -18.00 13.74 14.94
C THR A 21 -16.89 12.70 15.08
N ARG A 22 -16.84 11.99 16.21
CA ARG A 22 -15.89 10.89 16.43
C ARG A 22 -16.11 9.75 15.43
N ARG A 23 -17.36 9.31 15.25
CA ARG A 23 -17.70 8.24 14.31
C ARG A 23 -17.31 8.62 12.88
N ALA A 24 -17.61 9.85 12.44
CA ALA A 24 -17.22 10.34 11.13
C ALA A 24 -15.70 10.37 10.95
N ALA A 25 -14.95 10.80 11.96
CA ALA A 25 -13.49 10.79 11.93
C ALA A 25 -12.92 9.37 11.80
N ASP A 26 -13.51 8.39 12.50
CA ASP A 26 -13.05 7.00 12.43
C ASP A 26 -13.32 6.36 11.07
N LEU A 27 -14.48 6.64 10.46
CA LEU A 27 -14.80 6.24 9.09
C LEU A 27 -13.82 6.88 8.09
N ALA A 28 -13.54 8.18 8.21
CA ALA A 28 -12.59 8.87 7.35
C ALA A 28 -11.17 8.28 7.47
N ARG A 29 -10.74 7.91 8.69
CA ARG A 29 -9.47 7.23 8.91
C ARG A 29 -9.44 5.84 8.26
N ALA A 30 -10.55 5.10 8.27
CA ALA A 30 -10.64 3.79 7.60
C ALA A 30 -10.42 3.91 6.09
N VAL A 31 -11.12 4.84 5.43
CA VAL A 31 -10.94 5.14 4.00
C VAL A 31 -9.51 5.58 3.70
N SER A 32 -8.92 6.42 4.55
CA SER A 32 -7.53 6.89 4.37
C SER A 32 -6.51 5.75 4.49
N ARG A 33 -6.70 4.82 5.43
CA ARG A 33 -5.83 3.64 5.56
C ARG A 33 -5.94 2.74 4.34
N ASP A 34 -7.14 2.53 3.82
CA ASP A 34 -7.35 1.72 2.63
C ASP A 34 -6.70 2.35 1.38
N CYS A 35 -6.81 3.68 1.24
CA CYS A 35 -6.07 4.43 0.21
C CYS A 35 -4.56 4.21 0.33
N HIS A 36 -4.00 4.22 1.55
CA HIS A 36 -2.59 3.96 1.77
C HIS A 36 -2.21 2.52 1.39
N LYS A 37 -3.02 1.53 1.78
CA LYS A 37 -2.84 0.13 1.41
C LYS A 37 -2.83 -0.07 -0.09
N MET A 38 -3.80 0.50 -0.82
CA MET A 38 -3.83 0.40 -2.28
C MET A 38 -2.54 0.94 -2.90
N LYS A 39 -2.11 2.16 -2.52
CA LYS A 39 -0.84 2.75 -3.00
C LYS A 39 0.38 1.89 -2.68
N ALA A 40 0.39 1.24 -1.52
CA ALA A 40 1.51 0.44 -1.05
C ALA A 40 1.57 -0.95 -1.70
N PHE A 41 0.42 -1.59 -1.97
CA PHE A 41 0.36 -3.00 -2.35
C PHE A 41 0.01 -3.27 -3.81
N VAL A 42 -0.56 -2.32 -4.55
CA VAL A 42 -0.82 -2.50 -5.98
C VAL A 42 0.51 -2.74 -6.71
N ARG A 43 0.55 -3.80 -7.50
CA ARG A 43 1.69 -4.15 -8.36
C ARG A 43 1.17 -4.41 -9.76
N PHE A 44 1.73 -3.68 -10.70
CA PHE A 44 1.43 -3.79 -12.12
C PHE A 44 2.32 -4.86 -12.74
N ARG A 45 1.72 -5.81 -13.46
CA ARG A 45 2.43 -6.89 -14.15
C ARG A 45 2.19 -6.80 -15.63
N ILE A 46 3.25 -7.04 -16.41
CA ILE A 46 3.15 -7.09 -17.87
C ILE A 46 2.32 -8.30 -18.28
N VAL A 47 1.43 -8.09 -19.25
CA VAL A 47 0.70 -9.15 -19.94
C VAL A 47 1.24 -9.20 -21.36
N PRO A 48 1.77 -10.34 -21.82
CA PRO A 48 2.19 -10.51 -23.20
C PRO A 48 0.93 -10.48 -24.08
N ALA A 49 0.61 -9.31 -24.60
CA ALA A 49 -0.39 -9.08 -25.64
C ALA A 49 0.29 -8.36 -26.82
N ALA A 50 -0.45 -8.13 -27.91
CA ALA A 50 0.08 -7.42 -29.08
C ALA A 50 0.64 -6.02 -28.74
N ASP A 51 0.13 -5.39 -27.67
CA ASP A 51 0.69 -4.22 -27.04
C ASP A 51 1.14 -4.60 -25.61
N GLU A 52 2.34 -4.20 -25.19
CA GLU A 52 2.79 -4.36 -23.80
C GLU A 52 1.84 -3.59 -22.87
N ARG A 53 1.01 -4.32 -22.12
CA ARG A 53 0.05 -3.73 -21.17
C ARG A 53 0.30 -4.26 -19.78
N TYR A 54 0.12 -3.38 -18.80
CA TYR A 54 0.30 -3.72 -17.40
C TYR A 54 -1.04 -3.88 -16.71
N ILE A 55 -1.23 -4.95 -15.96
CA ILE A 55 -2.47 -5.20 -15.21
C ILE A 55 -2.16 -5.44 -13.74
N ALA A 56 -3.00 -4.89 -12.86
CA ALA A 56 -2.97 -5.13 -11.43
C ALA A 56 -4.36 -5.50 -10.91
N TRP A 57 -4.40 -6.36 -9.89
CA TRP A 57 -5.60 -6.65 -9.11
C TRP A 57 -5.47 -6.10 -7.69
N PHE A 58 -6.54 -5.52 -7.16
CA PHE A 58 -6.63 -5.14 -5.76
C PHE A 58 -8.05 -5.23 -5.22
N GLU A 59 -8.19 -5.66 -3.97
CA GLU A 59 -9.48 -5.74 -3.26
C GLU A 59 -9.52 -4.67 -2.16
N PRO A 60 -10.10 -3.49 -2.44
CA PRO A 60 -10.28 -2.45 -1.44
C PRO A 60 -11.45 -2.80 -0.51
N GLU A 61 -11.42 -2.25 0.70
CA GLU A 61 -12.56 -2.30 1.63
C GLU A 61 -13.58 -1.18 1.37
N HIS A 62 -13.17 -0.12 0.67
CA HIS A 62 -13.97 1.08 0.41
C HIS A 62 -13.88 1.48 -1.06
N HIS A 63 -14.79 2.34 -1.53
CA HIS A 63 -14.75 2.88 -2.90
C HIS A 63 -13.63 3.94 -3.07
N ILE A 64 -12.39 3.49 -3.19
CA ILE A 64 -11.20 4.36 -3.20
C ILE A 64 -10.51 4.48 -4.56
N VAL A 65 -10.93 3.70 -5.57
CA VAL A 65 -10.27 3.61 -6.89
C VAL A 65 -10.10 5.00 -7.51
N ASP A 66 -11.17 5.78 -7.62
CA ASP A 66 -11.17 7.12 -8.20
C ASP A 66 -10.25 8.08 -7.47
N ARG A 67 -10.21 7.97 -6.14
CA ARG A 67 -9.38 8.81 -5.28
C ARG A 67 -7.89 8.48 -5.42
N VAL A 68 -7.56 7.21 -5.65
CA VAL A 68 -6.18 6.73 -5.68
C VAL A 68 -5.60 6.69 -7.09
N ALA A 69 -6.40 6.46 -8.13
CA ALA A 69 -5.92 6.33 -9.52
C ALA A 69 -4.99 7.45 -10.00
N PRO A 70 -5.22 8.75 -9.68
CA PRO A 70 -4.30 9.82 -10.07
C PRO A 70 -2.89 9.69 -9.50
N PHE A 71 -2.72 9.01 -8.35
CA PHE A 71 -1.40 8.71 -7.81
C PHE A 71 -0.62 7.77 -8.72
N PHE A 72 -1.25 6.70 -9.22
CA PHE A 72 -0.62 5.76 -10.13
C PHE A 72 -0.35 6.39 -11.49
N ALA A 73 -1.28 7.19 -12.03
CA ALA A 73 -1.08 7.89 -13.30
C ALA A 73 0.18 8.76 -13.28
N ARG A 74 0.40 9.52 -12.20
CA ARG A 74 1.61 10.34 -12.04
C ARG A 74 2.88 9.50 -11.82
N ARG A 75 2.78 8.41 -11.04
CA ARG A 75 3.94 7.58 -10.66
C ARG A 75 4.40 6.64 -11.77
N PHE A 76 3.49 6.27 -12.66
CA PHE A 76 3.62 5.28 -13.72
C PHE A 76 3.07 5.85 -15.04
N ASN A 77 3.47 7.08 -15.39
CA ASN A 77 2.93 7.79 -16.55
C ASN A 77 3.32 7.17 -17.90
N GLY A 78 4.53 6.62 -18.01
CA GLY A 78 5.10 6.08 -19.25
C GLY A 78 4.72 4.63 -19.55
N MET A 79 3.68 4.08 -18.92
CA MET A 79 3.21 2.72 -19.18
C MET A 79 1.68 2.71 -19.37
N ASP A 80 1.15 1.86 -20.25
CA ASP A 80 -0.29 1.60 -20.34
C ASP A 80 -0.67 0.58 -19.27
N TRP A 81 -1.43 1.00 -18.27
CA TRP A 81 -1.77 0.16 -17.12
C TRP A 81 -3.26 0.13 -16.82
N THR A 82 -3.73 -1.01 -16.33
CA THR A 82 -5.11 -1.23 -15.88
C THR A 82 -5.11 -1.78 -14.46
N LEU A 83 -5.80 -1.10 -13.55
CA LEU A 83 -6.09 -1.58 -12.20
C LEU A 83 -7.53 -2.09 -12.16
N VAL A 84 -7.68 -3.37 -11.82
CA VAL A 84 -8.98 -4.03 -11.69
C VAL A 84 -9.26 -4.28 -10.21
N THR A 85 -10.48 -3.96 -9.78
CA THR A 85 -11.03 -4.30 -8.47
C THR A 85 -12.42 -4.94 -8.65
N PRO A 86 -13.00 -5.59 -7.63
CA PRO A 86 -14.31 -6.23 -7.74
C PRO A 86 -15.44 -5.30 -8.20
N GLU A 87 -15.39 -4.04 -7.78
CA GLU A 87 -16.50 -3.08 -8.02
C GLU A 87 -16.15 -2.02 -9.07
N ARG A 88 -14.87 -1.77 -9.33
CA ARG A 88 -14.44 -0.73 -10.25
C ARG A 88 -13.10 -1.03 -10.91
N SER A 89 -12.94 -0.65 -12.17
CA SER A 89 -11.65 -0.69 -12.85
C SER A 89 -11.23 0.70 -13.32
N VAL A 90 -9.93 0.87 -13.55
CA VAL A 90 -9.39 2.08 -14.14
C VAL A 90 -8.20 1.75 -15.03
N ARG A 91 -8.19 2.30 -16.24
CA ARG A 91 -7.08 2.25 -17.19
C ARG A 91 -6.44 3.61 -17.35
N TRP A 92 -5.12 3.62 -17.49
CA TRP A 92 -4.32 4.75 -17.91
C TRP A 92 -3.62 4.39 -19.21
N ASN A 93 -3.84 5.19 -20.25
CA ASN A 93 -3.29 4.98 -21.58
C ASN A 93 -2.09 5.90 -21.90
N GLY A 94 -1.54 6.60 -20.91
CA GLY A 94 -0.50 7.63 -21.09
C GLY A 94 -1.03 9.06 -21.11
N ASP A 95 -2.34 9.28 -21.23
CA ASP A 95 -2.95 10.61 -21.33
C ASP A 95 -4.12 10.80 -20.36
N ILE A 96 -5.07 9.87 -20.34
CA ILE A 96 -6.28 9.98 -19.53
C ILE A 96 -6.55 8.75 -18.67
N LEU A 97 -7.23 8.96 -17.54
CA LEU A 97 -7.80 7.90 -16.72
C LEU A 97 -9.19 7.55 -17.23
N GLN A 98 -9.39 6.29 -17.62
CA GLN A 98 -10.65 5.74 -18.08
C GLN A 98 -11.20 4.79 -17.01
N PHE A 99 -12.33 5.16 -16.40
CA PHE A 99 -12.98 4.33 -15.37
C PHE A 99 -14.00 3.41 -16.00
N GLY A 100 -14.08 2.18 -15.50
CA GLY A 100 -15.00 1.16 -15.97
C GLY A 100 -15.62 0.37 -14.82
N PRO A 101 -16.54 -0.57 -15.13
CA PRO A 101 -17.09 -1.48 -14.13
C PRO A 101 -15.99 -2.33 -13.50
N GLY A 102 -16.29 -2.91 -12.34
CA GLY A 102 -15.44 -3.91 -11.71
C GLY A 102 -15.23 -5.14 -12.59
N GLY A 103 -14.21 -5.92 -12.24
CA GLY A 103 -13.88 -7.17 -12.91
C GLY A 103 -13.72 -8.31 -11.91
N ASN A 104 -13.28 -9.45 -12.41
CA ASN A 104 -12.97 -10.64 -11.63
C ASN A 104 -11.45 -10.78 -11.44
N ARG A 105 -11.01 -11.50 -10.40
CA ARG A 105 -9.58 -11.74 -10.14
C ARG A 105 -8.85 -12.34 -11.35
N GLN A 106 -9.57 -13.14 -12.15
CA GLN A 106 -9.08 -13.84 -13.34
C GLN A 106 -8.78 -12.89 -14.51
N ASP A 107 -9.33 -11.66 -14.49
CA ASP A 107 -9.07 -10.64 -15.50
C ASP A 107 -7.67 -10.02 -15.34
N ALA A 108 -6.99 -10.32 -14.23
CA ALA A 108 -5.62 -9.92 -13.95
C ALA A 108 -4.69 -11.15 -13.91
N PRO A 109 -3.42 -11.00 -14.30
CA PRO A 109 -2.45 -12.10 -14.28
C PRO A 109 -2.41 -12.85 -12.95
N ALA A 110 -2.19 -14.17 -13.05
CA ALA A 110 -1.94 -15.00 -11.89
C ALA A 110 -0.70 -14.51 -11.12
N ASP A 111 -0.68 -14.83 -9.83
CA ASP A 111 0.49 -14.62 -8.97
C ASP A 111 1.50 -15.75 -9.22
N ASP A 112 2.27 -15.66 -10.31
CA ASP A 112 3.42 -16.56 -10.51
C ASP A 112 4.69 -15.95 -9.86
N ASP A 113 5.53 -16.85 -9.32
CA ASP A 113 6.68 -16.61 -8.43
C ASP A 113 7.67 -15.55 -8.94
N ALA A 114 7.53 -14.31 -8.47
CA ALA A 114 8.51 -13.25 -8.71
C ALA A 114 9.08 -12.71 -7.38
N GLU A 115 10.18 -13.32 -6.93
CA GLU A 115 11.23 -12.72 -6.07
C GLU A 115 12.10 -11.78 -6.95
N PRO A 116 12.92 -10.78 -6.48
CA PRO A 116 13.35 -10.42 -5.12
C PRO A 116 13.31 -8.89 -4.81
N LEU A 117 12.36 -8.11 -5.32
CA LEU A 117 12.34 -6.64 -5.10
C LEU A 117 11.84 -6.23 -3.71
N TRP A 118 11.17 -7.12 -2.99
CA TRP A 118 10.70 -6.89 -1.63
C TRP A 118 11.80 -6.90 -0.56
N GLN A 119 12.98 -7.50 -0.82
CA GLN A 119 14.12 -7.39 0.09
C GLN A 119 14.49 -5.93 0.37
N VAL A 120 14.34 -5.06 -0.64
CA VAL A 120 14.61 -3.62 -0.49
C VAL A 120 13.54 -2.94 0.36
N TYR A 121 12.26 -3.27 0.20
CA TYR A 121 11.16 -2.67 1.00
C TYR A 121 11.15 -3.18 2.44
N PHE A 122 11.37 -4.48 2.65
CA PHE A 122 11.50 -5.07 3.98
C PHE A 122 12.77 -4.58 4.67
N ALA A 123 13.93 -4.54 4.01
CA ALA A 123 15.15 -4.00 4.61
C ALA A 123 15.02 -2.51 5.01
N HIS A 124 14.19 -1.73 4.31
CA HIS A 124 14.00 -0.31 4.62
C HIS A 124 13.05 -0.04 5.81
N ILE A 125 12.19 -0.99 6.17
CA ILE A 125 11.18 -0.87 7.25
C ILE A 125 11.51 -1.78 8.44
N PHE A 126 12.22 -2.89 8.20
CA PHE A 126 12.58 -3.90 9.19
C PHE A 126 13.83 -3.46 9.95
N ASN A 127 13.65 -2.58 10.93
CA ASN A 127 14.57 -2.53 12.05
C ASN A 127 14.16 -3.67 13.01
N PRO A 128 14.97 -4.74 13.16
CA PRO A 128 14.62 -5.86 14.02
C PRO A 128 14.38 -5.45 15.49
N ALA A 129 14.97 -4.34 15.96
CA ALA A 129 14.72 -3.77 17.28
C ALA A 129 13.38 -2.99 17.41
N ARG A 130 12.61 -2.84 16.32
CA ARG A 130 11.31 -2.14 16.27
C ARG A 130 10.16 -3.04 15.79
N LEU A 131 10.39 -4.36 15.70
CA LEU A 131 9.38 -5.29 15.23
C LEU A 131 8.21 -5.38 16.23
N ASN A 132 7.04 -4.91 15.84
CA ASN A 132 5.79 -5.16 16.58
C ASN A 132 4.86 -6.05 15.74
N PRO A 133 4.81 -7.37 16.00
CA PRO A 133 3.99 -8.32 15.26
C PRO A 133 2.52 -7.95 15.15
N ARG A 134 1.93 -7.34 16.20
CA ARG A 134 0.53 -6.93 16.21
C ARG A 134 0.27 -5.73 15.30
N LEU A 135 1.18 -4.77 15.30
CA LEU A 135 1.12 -3.61 14.39
C LEU A 135 1.34 -4.06 12.95
N MET A 136 2.26 -5.00 12.72
CA MET A 136 2.51 -5.58 11.41
C MET A 136 1.28 -6.29 10.84
N GLN A 137 0.56 -7.09 11.63
CA GLN A 137 -0.67 -7.74 11.20
C GLN A 137 -1.82 -6.76 10.90
N LYS A 138 -1.85 -5.62 11.60
CA LYS A 138 -2.83 -4.55 11.40
C LYS A 138 -2.56 -3.73 10.13
N GLU A 139 -1.29 -3.39 9.88
CA GLU A 139 -0.85 -2.67 8.69
C GLU A 139 -0.80 -3.56 7.45
N MET A 140 -0.49 -4.85 7.62
CA MET A 140 -0.42 -5.87 6.56
C MET A 140 -1.35 -7.08 6.85
N PRO A 141 -2.67 -6.94 6.64
CA PRO A 141 -3.59 -8.06 6.79
C PRO A 141 -3.25 -9.24 5.88
N ARG A 142 -3.38 -10.47 6.41
CA ARG A 142 -3.02 -11.72 5.72
C ARG A 142 -3.66 -11.92 4.35
N ARG A 143 -4.81 -11.31 4.09
CA ARG A 143 -5.49 -11.40 2.78
C ARG A 143 -4.69 -10.78 1.63
N TYR A 144 -3.89 -9.75 1.90
CA TYR A 144 -3.02 -9.12 0.90
C TYR A 144 -1.71 -9.88 0.69
N TRP A 145 -1.41 -10.87 1.53
CA TRP A 145 -0.22 -11.70 1.39
C TRP A 145 -0.28 -12.57 0.14
N LYS A 146 -1.48 -12.87 -0.38
CA LYS A 146 -1.64 -13.63 -1.63
C LYS A 146 -1.09 -12.88 -2.84
N ASN A 147 -1.08 -11.55 -2.79
CA ASN A 147 -0.51 -10.69 -3.81
C ASN A 147 0.99 -10.39 -3.56
N LEU A 148 1.61 -11.09 -2.59
CA LEU A 148 2.98 -10.87 -2.09
C LEU A 148 3.69 -12.24 -1.88
N PRO A 149 4.43 -12.76 -2.87
CA PRO A 149 5.15 -14.03 -2.76
C PRO A 149 6.09 -14.08 -1.53
N GLU A 150 6.72 -12.97 -1.18
CA GLU A 150 7.67 -12.86 -0.07
C GLU A 150 7.01 -12.85 1.32
N ALA A 151 5.68 -12.72 1.39
CA ALA A 151 4.93 -12.86 2.63
C ALA A 151 4.98 -14.30 3.20
N GLN A 152 5.36 -15.29 2.38
CA GLN A 152 5.63 -16.66 2.82
C GLN A 152 6.88 -16.77 3.71
N GLN A 153 7.85 -15.85 3.57
CA GLN A 153 9.07 -15.81 4.38
C GLN A 153 8.89 -15.05 5.70
N ILE A 154 7.82 -14.24 5.84
CA ILE A 154 7.52 -13.44 7.03
C ILE A 154 7.46 -14.30 8.31
N PRO A 155 6.81 -15.49 8.35
CA PRO A 155 6.82 -16.35 9.53
C PRO A 155 8.23 -16.80 9.96
N THR A 156 9.12 -17.10 9.01
CA THR A 156 10.51 -17.50 9.27
C THR A 156 11.34 -16.30 9.73
N LEU A 157 11.20 -15.15 9.06
CA LEU A 157 11.89 -13.90 9.44
C LEU A 157 11.44 -13.39 10.82
N MET A 158 10.18 -13.59 11.20
CA MET A 158 9.69 -13.30 12.55
C MET A 158 10.27 -14.25 13.60
N ARG A 159 10.42 -15.54 13.26
CA ARG A 159 11.04 -16.54 14.14
C ARG A 159 12.51 -16.25 14.40
N ASP A 160 13.21 -15.80 13.37
CA ASP A 160 14.65 -15.53 13.42
C ASP A 160 14.98 -14.09 13.87
N ALA A 161 13.96 -13.22 14.01
CA ALA A 161 14.11 -11.82 14.40
C ALA A 161 14.80 -11.69 15.77
N ASP A 162 14.39 -12.47 16.76
CA ASP A 162 14.95 -12.42 18.12
C ASP A 162 16.42 -12.85 18.18
N ALA A 163 16.83 -13.79 17.31
CA ALA A 163 18.22 -14.21 17.18
C ALA A 163 19.07 -13.14 16.50
N ARG A 164 18.52 -12.47 15.47
CA ARG A 164 19.19 -11.36 14.78
C ARG A 164 19.29 -10.10 15.64
N VAL A 165 18.29 -9.79 16.47
CA VAL A 165 18.36 -8.70 17.46
C VAL A 165 19.48 -8.96 18.46
N ARG A 166 19.59 -10.18 19.00
CA ARG A 166 20.67 -10.57 19.92
C ARG A 166 22.05 -10.42 19.28
N ALA A 167 22.23 -10.96 18.08
CA ALA A 167 23.49 -10.84 17.33
C ALA A 167 23.84 -9.37 16.95
N MET A 168 22.84 -8.50 16.81
CA MET A 168 23.01 -7.08 16.49
C MET A 168 23.30 -6.23 17.75
N LEU A 169 22.79 -6.62 18.91
CA LEU A 169 23.15 -6.04 20.22
C LEU A 169 24.56 -6.44 20.67
N GLU A 170 25.00 -7.65 20.30
CA GLU A 170 26.36 -8.15 20.57
C GLU A 170 27.43 -7.55 19.62
N ARG A 171 27.03 -6.93 18.51
CA ARG A 171 27.93 -6.19 17.60
C ARG A 171 28.13 -4.77 18.10
N GLU A 172 29.37 -4.39 18.40
CA GLU A 172 29.73 -3.01 18.75
C GLU A 172 29.35 -2.01 17.63
N ALA A 173 28.78 -0.87 18.03
CA ALA A 173 28.28 0.14 17.12
C ALA A 173 29.43 0.79 16.33
N GLN A 174 29.45 0.60 15.01
CA GLN A 174 30.38 1.30 14.11
C GLN A 174 29.75 2.59 13.56
N ALA A 175 30.52 3.68 13.61
CA ALA A 175 30.09 4.99 13.13
C ALA A 175 29.78 4.96 11.60
N PRO A 176 28.72 5.66 11.15
CA PRO A 176 28.32 5.65 9.75
C PRO A 176 29.40 6.30 8.87
N ARG A 177 29.91 5.57 7.88
CA ARG A 177 30.88 6.06 6.92
C ARG A 177 30.21 7.01 5.91
N ARG A 178 30.37 8.33 6.11
CA ARG A 178 29.97 9.35 5.11
C ARG A 178 30.78 9.15 3.82
N ARG A 179 30.12 8.80 2.72
CA ARG A 179 30.70 8.87 1.37
C ARG A 179 30.39 10.23 0.76
N LEU A 180 31.40 11.08 0.64
CA LEU A 180 31.31 12.34 -0.13
C LEU A 180 31.60 12.03 -1.61
N PRO A 181 30.74 12.42 -2.56
CA PRO A 181 31.02 12.24 -3.98
C PRO A 181 32.18 13.17 -4.40
N ARG A 182 33.16 12.60 -5.11
CA ARG A 182 34.34 13.30 -5.62
C ARG A 182 33.92 14.15 -6.83
N ARG A 183 34.19 15.47 -6.79
CA ARG A 183 33.97 16.36 -7.94
C ARG A 183 34.84 15.93 -9.11
N ALA A 184 34.26 15.92 -10.31
CA ALA A 184 34.97 15.67 -11.56
C ALA A 184 35.54 17.01 -12.07
N ASP A 185 36.82 16.98 -12.45
CA ASP A 185 37.53 18.07 -13.14
C ASP A 185 37.41 17.88 -14.67
#